data_AF-A0A7C3ILE3-F1
#
_entry.id   AF-A0A7C3ILE3-F1
#
_cell.length_a   1.000
_cell.length_b   1.000
_cell.length_c   1.000
_cell.angle_alpha   90.00
_cell.angle_beta   90.00
_cell.angle_gamma   90.00
#
_symmetry.space_group_name_H-M   'P 1'
#
loop_
_entity.id
_entity.type
_entity.pdbx_description
1 polymer ?
#
loop_
_entity_poly.entity_id
_entity_poly.type
_entity_poly.pdbx_seq_one_letter_code
_entity_poly.pdbx_strand_id
1 'polypeptide(L)'
;MDSRALRELQVRLQQVEEELDEAQRANDLGQQVVLHREQEWLRSEISRAWRQHKKNPSTERCRHAVSKAIRRALQKLSVVAPQAASHLRTTIHCGYVCAYLPDPTNAPEWVVEW
;
A
#
# COMPACT_ATOMS: atom_id res chain seq x y z
N MET A 1 11.06 9.34 -4.32
CA MET A 1 11.14 9.88 -2.95
C MET A 1 11.25 8.72 -1.98
N ASP A 2 12.15 8.82 -1.02
CA ASP A 2 12.40 7.77 -0.03
C ASP A 2 11.35 7.81 1.08
N SER A 3 11.08 6.64 1.68
CA SER A 3 10.15 6.49 2.81
C SER A 3 10.53 7.33 4.03
N ARG A 4 11.80 7.74 4.14
CA ARG A 4 12.27 8.70 5.15
C ARG A 4 11.74 10.11 4.91
N ALA A 5 11.86 10.63 3.68
CA ALA A 5 11.39 11.98 3.34
C ALA A 5 9.87 12.11 3.54
N LEU A 6 9.10 11.05 3.26
CA LEU A 6 7.66 11.04 3.49
C LEU A 6 7.31 11.12 4.99
N ARG A 7 8.07 10.42 5.85
CA ARG A 7 7.91 10.51 7.31
C ARG A 7 8.24 11.90 7.83
N GLU A 8 9.30 12.53 7.33
CA GLU A 8 9.68 13.89 7.71
C GLU A 8 8.57 14.91 7.34
N LEU A 9 7.96 14.77 6.16
CA LEU A 9 6.80 15.60 5.76
C LEU A 9 5.57 15.36 6.65
N GLN A 10 5.30 14.12 7.06
CA GLN A 10 4.19 13.80 7.97
C GLN A 10 4.41 14.36 9.37
N VAL A 11 5.64 14.27 9.89
CA VAL A 11 6.01 14.85 11.18
C VAL A 11 5.83 16.37 11.15
N ARG A 12 6.28 17.05 10.08
CA ARG A 12 6.08 18.50 9.96
C ARG A 12 4.59 18.87 9.86
N LEU A 13 3.78 18.08 9.14
CA LEU A 13 2.34 18.32 9.06
C LEU A 13 1.68 18.28 10.44
N GLN A 14 2.06 17.31 11.27
CA GLN A 14 1.55 17.21 12.63
C GLN A 14 1.95 18.44 13.47
N GLN A 15 3.20 18.89 13.37
CA GLN A 15 3.68 20.09 14.06
C GLN A 15 2.89 21.34 13.63
N VAL A 16 2.63 21.52 12.33
CA VAL A 16 1.84 22.65 11.81
C VAL A 16 0.39 22.59 12.31
N GLU A 17 -0.19 21.41 12.46
CA GLU A 17 -1.53 21.23 13.04
C GLU A 17 -1.55 21.62 14.53
N GLU A 18 -0.52 21.25 15.30
CA GLU A 18 -0.36 21.68 16.69
C GLU A 18 -0.14 23.21 16.82
N GLU A 19 0.70 23.80 15.96
CA GLU A 19 0.95 25.24 15.89
C GLU A 19 -0.33 26.02 15.51
N LEU A 20 -1.20 25.45 14.66
CA LEU A 20 -2.50 26.05 14.30
C LEU A 20 -3.45 26.09 15.50
N ASP A 21 -3.53 25.01 16.27
CA ASP A 21 -4.37 24.94 17.47
C ASP A 21 -3.91 25.95 18.54
N GLU A 22 -2.60 26.20 18.64
CA GLU A 22 -2.03 27.26 19.48
C GLU A 22 -2.39 28.66 18.96
N ALA A 23 -2.20 28.91 17.67
CA ALA A 23 -2.50 30.21 17.05
C ALA A 23 -4.00 30.55 17.10
N GLN A 24 -4.87 29.54 17.03
CA GLN A 24 -6.32 29.69 17.24
C GLN A 24 -6.65 30.09 18.67
N ARG A 25 -6.05 29.42 19.67
CA ARG A 25 -6.22 29.78 21.09
C ARG A 25 -5.72 31.18 21.40
N ALA A 26 -4.66 31.62 20.73
CA ALA A 26 -4.08 32.95 20.86
C ALA A 26 -4.80 34.04 20.04
N ASN A 27 -5.79 33.68 19.19
CA ASN A 27 -6.42 34.57 18.20
C ASN A 27 -5.40 35.28 17.26
N ASP A 28 -4.26 34.64 16.98
CA ASP A 28 -3.28 35.17 16.04
C ASP A 28 -3.65 34.80 14.60
N LEU A 29 -4.50 35.64 14.01
CA LEU A 29 -4.97 35.47 12.63
C LEU A 29 -3.84 35.54 11.59
N GLY A 30 -2.77 36.30 11.88
CA GLY A 30 -1.62 36.41 10.97
C GLY A 30 -0.87 35.09 10.88
N GLN A 31 -0.59 34.49 12.03
CA GLN A 31 0.07 33.20 12.13
C GLN A 31 -0.79 32.08 11.54
N GLN A 32 -2.11 32.10 11.77
CA GLN A 32 -3.04 31.11 11.20
C GLN A 32 -3.00 31.10 9.66
N VAL A 33 -2.96 32.26 9.01
CA VAL A 33 -2.90 32.34 7.53
C VAL A 33 -1.62 31.72 6.99
N VAL A 34 -0.48 31.95 7.65
CA VAL A 34 0.81 31.39 7.25
C VAL A 34 0.79 29.87 7.40
N LEU A 35 0.35 29.38 8.55
CA LEU A 35 0.32 27.95 8.86
C LEU A 35 -0.66 27.18 7.96
N HIS A 36 -1.82 27.76 7.63
CA HIS A 36 -2.75 27.13 6.68
C HIS A 36 -2.13 26.94 5.29
N ARG A 37 -1.38 27.94 4.79
CA ARG A 37 -0.67 27.80 3.50
C ARG A 37 0.40 26.70 3.56
N GLU A 38 1.14 26.62 4.66
CA GLU A 38 2.12 25.55 4.85
C GLU A 38 1.44 24.18 4.91
N GLN A 39 0.32 24.06 5.65
CA GLN A 39 -0.48 22.84 5.75
C GLN A 39 -0.97 22.36 4.37
N GLU A 40 -1.51 23.26 3.55
CA GLU A 40 -1.95 22.96 2.19
C GLU A 40 -0.78 22.46 1.32
N TRP A 41 0.36 23.14 1.39
CA TRP A 41 1.56 22.74 0.66
C TRP A 41 2.04 21.34 1.08
N LEU A 42 2.16 21.08 2.38
CA LEU A 42 2.56 19.78 2.94
C LEU A 42 1.60 18.67 2.51
N ARG A 43 0.28 18.89 2.61
CA ARG A 43 -0.73 17.92 2.17
C ARG A 43 -0.63 17.63 0.68
N SER A 44 -0.38 18.66 -0.13
CA SER A 44 -0.20 18.51 -1.58
C SER A 44 1.05 17.68 -1.91
N GLU A 45 2.16 17.91 -1.23
CA GLU A 45 3.44 17.25 -1.50
C GLU A 45 3.42 15.80 -1.02
N ILE A 46 2.85 15.54 0.16
CA ILE A 46 2.57 14.18 0.65
C ILE A 46 1.72 13.42 -0.39
N SER A 47 0.63 14.02 -0.87
CA SER A 47 -0.23 13.42 -1.89
C SER A 47 0.51 13.11 -3.20
N ARG A 48 1.40 14.00 -3.65
CA ARG A 48 2.27 13.78 -4.82
C ARG A 48 3.24 12.63 -4.59
N ALA A 49 3.91 12.60 -3.43
CA ALA A 49 4.83 11.54 -3.07
C ALA A 49 4.15 10.17 -3.05
N TRP A 50 2.94 10.06 -2.49
CA TRP A 50 2.13 8.84 -2.54
C TRP A 50 1.76 8.41 -3.97
N ARG A 51 1.37 9.36 -4.83
CA ARG A 51 1.10 9.09 -6.25
C ARG A 51 2.35 8.62 -7.00
N GLN A 52 3.51 9.19 -6.70
CA GLN A 52 4.79 8.76 -7.27
C GLN A 52 5.22 7.38 -6.74
N HIS A 53 4.94 7.08 -5.48
CA HIS A 53 5.16 5.75 -4.90
C HIS A 53 4.30 4.68 -5.60
N LYS A 54 3.05 5.00 -5.96
CA LYS A 54 2.21 4.15 -6.84
C LYS A 54 2.79 3.95 -8.25
N LYS A 55 3.68 4.83 -8.70
CA LYS A 55 4.38 4.75 -10.00
C LYS A 55 5.83 4.26 -9.88
N ASN A 56 6.27 3.74 -8.73
CA ASN A 56 7.65 3.27 -8.58
C ASN A 56 7.87 2.03 -9.48
N PRO A 57 8.76 2.10 -10.49
CA PRO A 57 9.00 1.00 -11.42
C PRO A 57 9.50 -0.29 -10.74
N SER A 58 10.07 -0.20 -9.53
CA SER A 58 10.48 -1.37 -8.76
C SER A 58 9.28 -2.16 -8.22
N THR A 59 8.28 -1.48 -7.65
CA THR A 59 7.05 -2.11 -7.14
C THR A 59 6.25 -2.74 -8.27
N GLU A 60 6.12 -2.04 -9.41
CA GLU A 60 5.45 -2.61 -10.58
C GLU A 60 6.21 -3.80 -11.17
N ARG A 61 7.55 -3.74 -11.25
CA ARG A 61 8.36 -4.90 -11.68
C ARG A 61 8.22 -6.08 -10.71
N CYS A 62 8.22 -5.82 -9.40
CA CYS A 62 8.02 -6.85 -8.38
C CYS A 62 6.64 -7.51 -8.54
N ARG A 63 5.57 -6.70 -8.66
CA ARG A 63 4.21 -7.18 -8.89
C ARG A 63 4.13 -8.06 -10.13
N HIS A 64 4.74 -7.62 -11.23
CA HIS A 64 4.78 -8.36 -12.48
C HIS A 64 5.54 -9.69 -12.34
N ALA A 65 6.70 -9.67 -11.68
CA ALA A 65 7.53 -10.84 -11.43
C ALA A 65 6.80 -11.87 -10.55
N VAL A 66 6.19 -11.44 -9.44
CA VAL A 66 5.41 -12.28 -8.52
C VAL A 66 4.21 -12.90 -9.25
N SER A 67 3.45 -12.09 -9.98
CA SER A 67 2.31 -12.56 -10.77
C SER A 67 2.72 -13.61 -11.80
N LYS A 68 3.87 -13.40 -12.46
CA LYS A 68 4.42 -14.36 -13.43
C LYS A 68 4.91 -15.65 -12.77
N ALA A 69 5.57 -15.55 -11.61
CA ALA A 69 6.06 -16.70 -10.86
C ALA A 69 4.89 -17.58 -10.37
N ILE A 70 3.85 -16.97 -9.79
CA ILE A 70 2.65 -17.68 -9.32
C ILE A 70 1.94 -18.38 -10.48
N ARG A 71 1.70 -17.69 -11.61
CA ARG A 71 1.09 -18.34 -12.78
C ARG A 71 1.90 -19.54 -13.28
N ARG A 72 3.23 -19.43 -13.30
CA ARG A 72 4.12 -20.55 -13.68
C ARG A 72 4.05 -21.71 -12.69
N ALA A 73 4.02 -21.42 -11.40
CA ALA A 73 3.86 -22.44 -10.36
C ALA A 73 2.51 -23.17 -10.51
N LEU A 74 1.42 -22.43 -10.72
CA LEU A 74 0.08 -23.01 -10.93
C LEU A 74 -0.02 -23.84 -12.22
N GLN A 75 0.67 -23.45 -13.29
CA GLN A 75 0.75 -24.25 -14.53
C GLN A 75 1.48 -25.59 -14.32
N LYS A 76 2.56 -25.59 -13.54
CA LYS A 76 3.25 -26.84 -13.19
C LYS A 76 2.38 -27.69 -12.27
N LEU A 77 1.75 -27.07 -11.27
CA LEU A 77 0.87 -27.73 -10.33
C LEU A 77 -0.33 -28.35 -11.03
N SER A 78 -0.87 -27.75 -12.09
CA SER A 78 -2.02 -28.31 -12.80
C SER A 78 -1.77 -29.67 -13.45
N VAL A 79 -0.50 -30.05 -13.66
CA VAL A 79 -0.13 -31.37 -14.20
C VAL A 79 -0.20 -32.45 -13.12
N VAL A 80 0.22 -32.13 -11.89
CA VAL A 80 0.35 -33.10 -10.78
C VAL A 80 -0.85 -33.09 -9.83
N ALA A 81 -1.48 -31.93 -9.65
CA ALA A 81 -2.58 -31.71 -8.71
C ALA A 81 -3.59 -30.71 -9.29
N PRO A 82 -4.40 -31.13 -10.29
CA PRO A 82 -5.30 -30.23 -11.02
C PRO A 82 -6.37 -29.57 -10.13
N GLN A 83 -6.89 -30.27 -9.12
CA GLN A 83 -7.88 -29.73 -8.19
C GLN A 83 -7.29 -28.61 -7.31
N ALA A 84 -6.11 -28.84 -6.73
CA ALA A 84 -5.39 -27.82 -5.95
C ALA A 84 -5.01 -26.62 -6.83
N ALA A 85 -4.54 -26.87 -8.06
CA ALA A 85 -4.23 -25.80 -9.00
C ALA A 85 -5.45 -24.96 -9.36
N SER A 86 -6.63 -25.58 -9.55
CA SER A 86 -7.89 -24.88 -9.81
C SER A 86 -8.28 -23.97 -8.65
N HIS A 87 -8.27 -24.51 -7.43
CA HIS A 87 -8.59 -23.76 -6.21
C HIS A 87 -7.66 -22.56 -6.01
N LEU A 88 -6.34 -22.75 -6.09
CA LEU A 88 -5.38 -21.66 -5.90
C LEU A 88 -5.51 -20.59 -6.99
N ARG A 89 -5.96 -20.95 -8.19
CA ARG A 89 -6.14 -20.00 -9.30
C ARG A 89 -7.31 -19.05 -9.08
N THR A 90 -8.34 -19.49 -8.36
CA THR A 90 -9.52 -18.67 -8.03
C THR A 90 -9.37 -17.88 -6.74
N THR A 91 -8.49 -18.33 -5.83
CA THR A 91 -8.35 -17.78 -4.48
C THR A 91 -7.08 -16.96 -4.26
N ILE A 92 -6.05 -17.11 -5.10
CA ILE A 92 -4.86 -16.25 -5.04
C ILE A 92 -5.08 -14.99 -5.87
N HIS A 93 -5.06 -13.84 -5.20
CA HIS A 93 -5.14 -12.53 -5.82
C HIS A 93 -3.76 -11.86 -5.84
N CYS A 94 -3.23 -11.64 -7.05
CA CYS A 94 -1.98 -10.91 -7.26
C CYS A 94 -2.30 -9.47 -7.70
N GLY A 95 -2.67 -8.62 -6.73
CA GLY A 95 -2.92 -7.19 -6.92
C GLY A 95 -1.71 -6.34 -6.55
N TYR A 96 -1.94 -5.21 -5.88
CA TYR A 96 -0.85 -4.47 -5.21
C TYR A 96 -0.19 -5.33 -4.10
N VAL A 97 -1.00 -6.15 -3.45
CA VAL A 97 -0.57 -7.20 -2.51
C VAL A 97 -0.92 -8.57 -3.10
N CYS A 98 -0.12 -9.58 -2.75
CA CYS A 98 -0.42 -10.98 -3.05
C CYS A 98 -1.09 -11.60 -1.83
N ALA A 99 -2.30 -12.11 -1.98
CA ALA A 99 -3.07 -12.71 -0.89
C ALA A 99 -3.76 -14.00 -1.35
N TYR A 100 -3.91 -14.95 -0.42
CA TYR A 100 -4.74 -16.14 -0.56
C TYR A 100 -6.05 -15.89 0.18
N LEU A 101 -7.15 -15.80 -0.56
CA LEU A 101 -8.49 -15.46 -0.07
C LEU A 101 -9.47 -16.58 -0.45
N PRO A 102 -9.43 -17.74 0.24
CA PRO A 102 -10.41 -18.80 0.03
C PRO A 102 -11.78 -18.38 0.57
N ASP A 103 -12.83 -19.00 0.03
CA ASP A 103 -14.15 -18.94 0.66
C ASP A 103 -14.08 -19.59 2.04
N PRO A 104 -14.38 -18.86 3.14
CA PRO A 104 -14.29 -19.40 4.49
C PRO A 104 -15.27 -20.56 4.75
N THR A 105 -16.32 -20.69 3.94
CA THR A 105 -17.31 -21.77 4.06
C THR A 105 -16.96 -23.01 3.23
N ASN A 106 -15.98 -22.90 2.33
CA ASN A 106 -15.57 -23.95 1.40
C ASN A 106 -14.03 -23.99 1.27
N ALA A 107 -13.32 -23.76 2.37
CA ALA A 107 -11.86 -23.84 2.39
C ALA A 107 -11.42 -25.31 2.35
N PRO A 108 -10.52 -25.70 1.42
CA PRO A 108 -10.03 -27.07 1.36
C PRO A 108 -9.14 -27.39 2.56
N GLU A 109 -9.22 -28.62 3.02
CA GLU A 109 -8.24 -29.19 3.94
C GLU A 109 -6.95 -29.50 3.17
N TRP A 110 -5.81 -29.06 3.70
CA TRP A 110 -4.51 -29.29 3.10
C TRP A 110 -3.81 -30.42 3.84
N VAL A 111 -3.50 -31.49 3.13
CA VAL A 111 -2.67 -32.59 3.62
C VAL A 111 -1.34 -32.55 2.87
N VAL A 112 -0.24 -32.55 3.61
CA VAL A 112 1.12 -32.56 3.05
C VAL A 112 1.79 -33.84 3.49
N GLU A 113 2.05 -34.74 2.54
CA GLU A 113 2.79 -35.98 2.76
C GLU A 113 4.25 -35.75 2.32
N TRP A 114 5.20 -36.09 3.18
CA TRP A 114 6.64 -35.91 2.97
C TRP A 114 7.31 -37.20 2.55
#